data_AF-A0A914P0T0-F1
#
_entry.id   AF-A0A914P0T0-F1
#
_cell.length_a   1.000
_cell.length_b   1.000
_cell.length_c   1.000
_cell.angle_alpha   90.00
_cell.angle_beta   90.00
_cell.angle_gamma   90.00
#
_symmetry.space_group_name_H-M   'P 1'
#
loop_
_entity.id
_entity.type
_entity.pdbx_description
1 polymer ?
#
loop_
_entity_poly.entity_id
_entity_poly.type
_entity_poly.pdbx_seq_one_letter_code
_entity_poly.pdbx_strand_id
1 'polypeptide(L)'
;MSDIFDPSKKLADCSFTAGWLLKSLQENDKIYQKLHGKNIVKYITAKNVSDGKGFLSYVLRCTVNFCDTSDIYTTILKVPVMDLFPEGDNEKLKLSFIDCHHSECDFYNKLAPILDIPVPKAHKTVEWILNKQEGCVHMEDLTLRGKCLLFYENINLTQVKCMIQYLAHMHKNVLCADPKTWKGEYLKRSKGLFDALDMFNASVDGFLDKCKHKGKQF
;
A
#
# COMPACT_ATOMS: atom_id res chain seq x y z
N MET A 1 -15.26 -33.57 5.29
CA MET A 1 -14.23 -33.42 4.25
C MET A 1 -13.39 -32.22 4.65
N SER A 2 -12.10 -32.38 4.89
CA SER A 2 -11.22 -31.23 5.07
C SER A 2 -11.08 -30.56 3.70
N ASP A 3 -11.55 -29.32 3.57
CA ASP A 3 -11.31 -28.54 2.35
C ASP A 3 -9.80 -28.51 2.09
N ILE A 4 -9.40 -29.11 0.98
CA ILE A 4 -8.01 -29.09 0.55
C ILE A 4 -7.66 -27.64 0.23
N PHE A 5 -6.57 -27.14 0.79
CA PHE A 5 -6.08 -25.79 0.51
C PHE A 5 -5.81 -25.64 -1.00
N ASP A 6 -6.50 -24.68 -1.63
CA ASP A 6 -6.33 -24.36 -3.05
C ASP A 6 -5.42 -23.12 -3.22
N PRO A 7 -4.16 -23.30 -3.66
CA PRO A 7 -3.25 -22.18 -3.90
C PRO A 7 -3.63 -21.33 -5.13
N SER A 8 -4.52 -21.81 -6.00
CA SER A 8 -4.96 -21.06 -7.19
C SER A 8 -6.07 -20.05 -6.88
N LYS A 9 -6.69 -20.16 -5.69
CA LYS A 9 -7.76 -19.26 -5.25
C LYS A 9 -7.29 -17.80 -5.24
N LYS A 10 -8.04 -16.92 -5.89
CA LYS A 10 -7.83 -15.47 -5.89
C LYS A 10 -8.07 -14.86 -4.51
N LEU A 11 -7.34 -13.78 -4.23
CA LEU A 11 -7.46 -13.02 -2.98
C LEU A 11 -8.44 -11.86 -3.18
N ALA A 12 -9.68 -12.03 -2.69
CA ALA A 12 -10.76 -11.09 -2.97
C ALA A 12 -10.91 -10.85 -4.49
N ASP A 13 -11.09 -9.59 -4.91
CA ASP A 13 -11.39 -9.24 -6.31
C ASP A 13 -10.13 -8.95 -7.16
N CYS A 14 -8.92 -9.18 -6.65
CA CYS A 14 -7.69 -8.94 -7.42
C CYS A 14 -7.19 -10.18 -8.19
N SER A 15 -6.20 -9.97 -9.06
CA SER A 15 -5.60 -11.03 -9.87
C SER A 15 -4.63 -11.95 -9.12
N PHE A 16 -4.21 -11.56 -7.91
CA PHE A 16 -3.25 -12.30 -7.09
C PHE A 16 -3.90 -13.48 -6.38
N THR A 17 -3.17 -14.60 -6.27
CA THR A 17 -3.64 -15.85 -5.68
C THR A 17 -3.03 -16.12 -4.31
N ALA A 18 -3.65 -17.02 -3.56
CA ALA A 18 -3.12 -17.56 -2.31
C ALA A 18 -1.69 -18.10 -2.48
N GLY A 19 -1.43 -18.87 -3.53
CA GLY A 19 -0.10 -19.41 -3.84
C GLY A 19 0.93 -18.34 -4.15
N TRP A 20 0.55 -17.28 -4.87
CA TRP A 20 1.44 -16.14 -5.11
C TRP A 20 1.84 -15.45 -3.79
N LEU A 21 0.87 -15.22 -2.90
CA LEU A 21 1.10 -14.61 -1.59
C LEU A 21 2.06 -15.45 -0.75
N LEU A 22 1.77 -16.76 -0.61
CA LEU A 22 2.61 -17.66 0.17
C LEU A 22 4.02 -17.76 -0.39
N LYS A 23 4.17 -17.83 -1.73
CA LYS A 23 5.48 -17.82 -2.38
C LYS A 23 6.26 -16.54 -2.05
N SER A 24 5.59 -15.39 -2.11
CA SER A 24 6.22 -14.12 -1.75
C SER A 24 6.69 -14.08 -0.29
N LEU A 25 5.91 -14.62 0.65
CA LEU A 25 6.32 -14.73 2.06
C LEU A 25 7.46 -15.72 2.25
N GLN A 26 7.37 -16.90 1.63
CA GLN A 26 8.38 -17.95 1.72
C GLN A 26 9.74 -17.48 1.19
N GLU A 27 9.78 -16.65 0.16
CA GLU A 27 11.01 -16.11 -0.41
C GLU A 27 11.61 -14.97 0.44
N ASN A 28 10.78 -14.15 1.09
CA ASN A 28 11.21 -12.84 1.61
C ASN A 28 10.97 -12.63 3.11
N ASP A 29 10.28 -13.53 3.81
CA ASP A 29 9.98 -13.36 5.24
C ASP A 29 10.39 -14.51 6.16
N LYS A 30 11.42 -14.25 6.97
CA LYS A 30 11.99 -15.22 7.92
C LYS A 30 11.00 -15.59 9.04
N ILE A 31 10.14 -14.67 9.45
CA ILE A 31 9.14 -14.94 10.50
C ILE A 31 8.12 -15.95 9.96
N TYR A 32 7.57 -15.68 8.77
CA TYR A 32 6.70 -16.61 8.07
C TYR A 32 7.39 -17.96 7.82
N GLN A 33 8.61 -17.98 7.27
CA GLN A 33 9.37 -19.23 7.00
C GLN A 33 9.48 -20.11 8.26
N LYS A 34 9.73 -19.50 9.42
CA LYS A 34 9.85 -20.22 10.70
C LYS A 34 8.52 -20.80 11.18
N LEU A 35 7.41 -20.07 10.96
CA LEU A 35 6.06 -20.53 11.30
C LEU A 35 5.59 -21.64 10.34
N HIS A 36 5.73 -21.42 9.03
CA HIS A 36 5.32 -22.37 8.00
C HIS A 36 6.14 -23.67 8.05
N GLY A 37 7.44 -23.61 8.34
CA GLY A 37 8.28 -24.81 8.47
C GLY A 37 7.84 -25.80 9.57
N LYS A 38 6.90 -25.39 10.44
CA LYS A 38 6.36 -26.22 11.52
C LYS A 38 4.87 -26.52 11.39
N ASN A 39 4.17 -25.86 10.46
CA ASN A 39 2.71 -25.88 10.43
C ASN A 39 2.19 -25.91 8.99
N ILE A 40 1.13 -26.66 8.75
CA ILE A 40 0.48 -26.72 7.44
C ILE A 40 -0.51 -25.56 7.29
N VAL A 41 -0.51 -24.86 6.15
CA VAL A 41 -1.53 -23.84 5.85
C VAL A 41 -2.88 -24.51 5.66
N LYS A 42 -3.87 -24.09 6.45
CA LYS A 42 -5.26 -24.56 6.37
C LYS A 42 -6.05 -23.77 5.34
N TYR A 43 -6.06 -22.44 5.46
CA TYR A 43 -6.71 -21.53 4.53
C TYR A 43 -6.16 -20.11 4.67
N ILE A 44 -6.46 -19.28 3.67
CA ILE A 44 -6.14 -17.85 3.67
C ILE A 44 -7.44 -17.08 3.51
N THR A 45 -7.60 -16.01 4.29
CA THR A 45 -8.67 -15.03 4.10
C THR A 45 -8.07 -13.70 3.69
N ALA A 46 -8.68 -13.02 2.72
CA ALA A 46 -8.35 -11.65 2.36
C ALA A 46 -9.56 -10.77 2.65
N LYS A 47 -9.40 -9.77 3.52
CA LYS A 47 -10.44 -8.79 3.86
C LYS A 47 -10.00 -7.42 3.39
N ASN A 48 -10.85 -6.73 2.63
CA ASN A 48 -10.62 -5.33 2.31
C ASN A 48 -10.74 -4.49 3.59
N VAL A 49 -9.63 -3.84 3.97
CA VAL A 49 -9.50 -2.96 5.14
C VAL A 49 -9.29 -1.51 4.73
N SER A 50 -9.41 -1.19 3.44
CA SER A 50 -9.30 0.19 2.96
C SER A 50 -10.43 1.07 3.50
N ASP A 51 -11.64 0.54 3.72
CA ASP A 51 -12.79 1.30 4.24
C ASP A 51 -13.05 2.61 3.46
N GLY A 52 -12.82 2.60 2.14
CA GLY A 52 -12.88 3.79 1.28
C GLY A 52 -11.72 4.78 1.43
N LYS A 53 -10.77 4.53 2.33
CA LYS A 53 -9.60 5.37 2.65
C LYS A 53 -8.30 4.89 2.00
N GLY A 54 -8.36 3.87 1.14
CA GLY A 54 -7.19 3.23 0.52
C GLY A 54 -6.48 4.03 -0.58
N PHE A 55 -6.86 5.29 -0.80
CA PHE A 55 -6.34 6.19 -1.85
C PHE A 55 -6.11 5.48 -3.19
N LEU A 56 -7.21 5.26 -3.92
CA LEU A 56 -7.21 4.64 -5.25
C LEU A 56 -6.58 3.23 -5.31
N SER A 57 -6.52 2.57 -4.15
CA SER A 57 -6.06 1.20 -3.99
C SER A 57 -7.01 0.44 -3.06
N TYR A 58 -7.18 -0.86 -3.31
CA TYR A 58 -7.65 -1.76 -2.28
C TYR A 58 -6.49 -2.13 -1.37
N VAL A 59 -6.76 -2.10 -0.07
CA VAL A 59 -5.82 -2.57 0.95
C VAL A 59 -6.44 -3.80 1.55
N LEU A 60 -5.89 -4.97 1.23
CA LEU A 60 -6.38 -6.26 1.71
C LEU A 60 -5.52 -6.71 2.89
N ARG A 61 -6.14 -6.93 4.06
CA ARG A 61 -5.50 -7.71 5.11
C ARG A 61 -5.66 -9.19 4.75
N CYS A 62 -4.53 -9.83 4.50
CA CYS A 62 -4.45 -11.26 4.26
C CYS A 62 -4.06 -11.97 5.56
N THR A 63 -4.81 -13.01 5.91
CA THR A 63 -4.64 -13.78 7.13
C THR A 63 -4.39 -15.23 6.77
N VAL A 64 -3.19 -15.73 7.08
CA VAL A 64 -2.81 -17.14 6.91
C VAL A 64 -3.16 -17.89 8.19
N ASN A 65 -4.02 -18.90 8.05
CA ASN A 65 -4.45 -19.75 9.14
C ASN A 65 -3.80 -21.13 8.98
N PHE A 66 -3.26 -21.67 10.06
CA PHE A 66 -2.56 -22.96 10.05
C PHE A 66 -3.43 -24.07 10.66
N CYS A 67 -3.13 -25.34 10.35
CA CYS A 67 -3.84 -26.49 10.91
C CYS A 67 -3.42 -26.78 12.35
N ASP A 68 -2.12 -26.66 12.62
CA ASP A 68 -1.49 -27.25 13.80
C ASP A 68 -1.32 -26.25 14.96
N THR A 69 -1.74 -24.99 14.76
CA THR A 69 -1.64 -23.93 15.76
C THR A 69 -2.80 -22.92 15.65
N SER A 70 -3.12 -22.27 16.77
CA SER A 70 -3.97 -21.08 16.81
C SER A 70 -3.25 -19.81 16.36
N ASP A 71 -1.95 -19.88 16.11
CA ASP A 71 -1.18 -18.74 15.63
C ASP A 71 -1.70 -18.27 14.27
N ILE A 72 -1.80 -16.96 14.14
CA ILE A 72 -2.26 -16.30 12.93
C ILE A 72 -1.11 -15.46 12.40
N TYR A 73 -0.84 -15.58 11.11
CA TYR A 73 0.10 -14.70 10.43
C TYR A 73 -0.65 -13.74 9.51
N THR A 74 -0.49 -12.43 9.74
CA THR A 74 -1.16 -11.39 8.92
C THR A 74 -0.16 -10.59 8.09
N THR A 75 -0.62 -10.20 6.90
CA THR A 75 0.12 -9.37 5.96
C THR A 75 -0.84 -8.45 5.21
N ILE A 76 -0.32 -7.41 4.57
CA ILE A 76 -1.09 -6.45 3.78
C ILE A 76 -0.74 -6.61 2.31
N LEU A 77 -1.77 -6.73 1.47
CA LEU A 77 -1.66 -6.64 0.03
C LEU A 77 -2.37 -5.37 -0.43
N LYS A 78 -1.59 -4.36 -0.84
CA LYS A 78 -2.10 -3.13 -1.45
C LYS A 78 -2.11 -3.31 -2.96
N VAL A 79 -3.25 -3.06 -3.59
CA VAL A 79 -3.47 -3.26 -5.03
C VAL A 79 -4.08 -1.98 -5.60
N PRO A 80 -3.46 -1.30 -6.58
CA PRO A 80 -4.02 -0.10 -7.20
C PRO A 80 -5.24 -0.47 -8.07
N VAL A 81 -6.25 0.40 -8.12
CA VAL A 81 -7.57 0.10 -8.73
C VAL A 81 -7.92 1.12 -9.80
N MET A 82 -8.32 0.65 -10.99
CA MET A 82 -8.79 1.51 -12.10
C MET A 82 -10.26 1.80 -12.06
N ASP A 83 -11.05 0.92 -11.46
CA ASP A 83 -12.51 1.00 -11.49
C ASP A 83 -13.06 2.18 -10.67
N LEU A 84 -12.16 2.91 -10.00
CA LEU A 84 -12.47 4.17 -9.33
C LEU A 84 -12.47 5.37 -10.30
N PHE A 85 -12.02 5.20 -11.55
CA PHE A 85 -12.10 6.23 -12.60
C PHE A 85 -13.43 6.09 -13.35
N PRO A 86 -14.32 7.11 -13.32
CA PRO A 86 -15.53 7.09 -14.12
C PRO A 86 -15.22 6.89 -15.61
N GLU A 87 -16.12 6.23 -16.33
CA GLU A 87 -16.00 6.07 -17.78
C GLU A 87 -15.92 7.45 -18.46
N GLY A 88 -14.87 7.66 -19.27
CA GLY A 88 -14.57 8.95 -19.91
C GLY A 88 -13.40 9.73 -19.28
N ASP A 89 -12.81 9.23 -18.18
CA ASP A 89 -11.70 9.93 -17.53
C ASP A 89 -10.35 9.84 -18.26
N ASN A 90 -9.62 10.94 -18.14
CA ASN A 90 -8.40 11.34 -18.84
C ASN A 90 -7.28 10.28 -18.75
N GLU A 91 -6.84 9.74 -19.89
CA GLU A 91 -5.70 8.79 -19.97
C GLU A 91 -4.46 9.29 -19.21
N LYS A 92 -4.24 10.61 -19.21
CA LYS A 92 -3.17 11.26 -18.44
C LYS A 92 -3.27 10.98 -16.94
N LEU A 93 -4.48 10.99 -16.38
CA LEU A 93 -4.74 10.74 -14.97
C LEU A 93 -4.39 9.29 -14.60
N LYS A 94 -4.80 8.33 -15.44
CA LYS A 94 -4.48 6.91 -15.28
C LYS A 94 -2.96 6.68 -15.29
N LEU A 95 -2.25 7.32 -16.21
CA LEU A 95 -0.78 7.26 -16.28
C LEU A 95 -0.13 7.85 -15.02
N SER A 96 -0.63 8.99 -14.51
CA SER A 96 -0.14 9.56 -13.26
C SER A 96 -0.28 8.62 -12.06
N PHE A 97 -1.36 7.83 -11.99
CA PHE A 97 -1.54 6.86 -10.89
C PHE A 97 -0.64 5.63 -11.01
N ILE A 98 -0.40 5.18 -12.24
CA ILE A 98 0.61 4.16 -12.51
C ILE A 98 1.99 4.66 -12.05
N ASP A 99 2.35 5.90 -12.38
CA ASP A 99 3.62 6.52 -11.95
C ASP A 99 3.72 6.64 -10.42
N CYS A 100 2.61 6.95 -9.73
CA CYS A 100 2.54 6.97 -8.27
C CYS A 100 2.81 5.57 -7.68
N HIS A 101 2.17 4.53 -8.22
CA HIS A 101 2.38 3.14 -7.78
C HIS A 101 3.82 2.67 -8.06
N HIS A 102 4.38 3.00 -9.22
CA HIS A 102 5.79 2.71 -9.53
C HIS A 102 6.75 3.43 -8.59
N SER A 103 6.44 4.67 -8.22
CA SER A 103 7.22 5.42 -7.22
C SER A 103 7.16 4.78 -5.84
N GLU A 104 6.01 4.24 -5.44
CA GLU A 104 5.88 3.46 -4.20
C GLU A 104 6.70 2.16 -4.26
N CYS A 105 6.65 1.44 -5.39
CA CYS A 105 7.49 0.25 -5.60
C CYS A 105 8.98 0.59 -5.50
N ASP A 106 9.41 1.67 -6.16
CA ASP A 106 10.79 2.15 -6.12
C ASP A 106 11.22 2.57 -4.71
N PHE A 107 10.33 3.23 -3.95
CA PHE A 107 10.59 3.55 -2.56
C PHE A 107 10.95 2.29 -1.77
N TYR A 108 10.13 1.24 -1.83
CA TYR A 108 10.39 0.01 -1.08
C TYR A 108 11.61 -0.77 -1.58
N ASN A 109 11.86 -0.76 -2.90
CA ASN A 109 12.96 -1.53 -3.49
C ASN A 109 14.32 -0.86 -3.35
N LYS A 110 14.37 0.49 -3.40
CA LYS A 110 15.62 1.26 -3.51
C LYS A 110 15.89 2.13 -2.29
N LEU A 111 14.88 2.80 -1.76
CA LEU A 111 15.05 3.78 -0.68
C LEU A 111 14.90 3.14 0.71
N ALA A 112 13.82 2.39 0.96
CA ALA A 112 13.57 1.74 2.23
C ALA A 112 14.78 0.94 2.79
N PRO A 113 15.57 0.20 1.98
CA PRO A 113 16.73 -0.53 2.47
C PRO A 113 17.87 0.34 3.01
N ILE A 114 17.95 1.62 2.60
CA ILE A 114 18.99 2.56 3.06
C ILE A 114 18.49 3.49 4.17
N LEU A 115 17.22 3.36 4.58
CA LEU A 115 16.65 4.16 5.65
C LEU A 115 16.95 3.53 7.01
N ASP A 116 17.38 4.36 7.97
CA ASP A 116 17.55 4.00 9.38
C ASP A 116 16.32 4.34 10.23
N ILE A 117 15.14 4.38 9.60
CA ILE A 117 13.85 4.66 10.24
C ILE A 117 12.91 3.46 10.10
N PRO A 118 11.96 3.28 11.04
CA PRO A 118 11.01 2.18 10.95
C PRO A 118 10.07 2.40 9.75
N VAL A 119 10.18 1.51 8.76
CA VAL A 119 9.27 1.41 7.62
C VAL A 119 8.67 0.01 7.56
N PRO A 120 7.41 -0.16 7.09
CA PRO A 120 6.86 -1.49 6.88
C PRO A 120 7.77 -2.29 5.95
N LYS A 121 8.07 -3.54 6.31
CA LYS A 121 8.84 -4.40 5.43
C LYS A 121 7.99 -4.79 4.23
N ALA A 122 8.41 -4.42 3.02
CA ALA A 122 7.86 -4.98 1.80
C ALA A 122 8.40 -6.39 1.59
N HIS A 123 7.51 -7.37 1.44
CA HIS A 123 7.84 -8.73 1.05
C HIS A 123 8.04 -8.83 -0.45
N LYS A 124 7.24 -8.10 -1.24
CA LYS A 124 7.35 -8.04 -2.70
C LYS A 124 6.60 -6.84 -3.25
N THR A 125 7.14 -6.26 -4.31
CA THR A 125 6.50 -5.22 -5.12
C THR A 125 6.30 -5.75 -6.54
N VAL A 126 5.22 -5.32 -7.19
CA VAL A 126 4.93 -5.63 -8.59
C VAL A 126 4.51 -4.34 -9.26
N GLU A 127 5.26 -3.93 -10.28
CA GLU A 127 4.92 -2.77 -11.09
C GLU A 127 3.62 -3.01 -11.85
N TRP A 128 2.85 -1.95 -12.00
CA TRP A 128 1.62 -1.97 -12.76
C TRP A 128 1.91 -1.76 -14.25
N ILE A 129 1.49 -2.69 -15.10
CA ILE A 129 1.53 -2.54 -16.55
C ILE A 129 0.09 -2.45 -17.09
N LEU A 130 -0.27 -1.28 -17.62
CA LEU A 130 -1.62 -1.00 -18.13
C LEU A 130 -2.09 -2.10 -19.10
N ASN A 131 -3.31 -2.61 -18.87
CA ASN A 131 -3.95 -3.67 -19.65
C ASN A 131 -3.17 -5.00 -19.77
N LYS A 132 -2.15 -5.22 -18.93
CA LYS A 132 -1.32 -6.45 -18.98
C LYS A 132 -1.14 -7.11 -17.62
N GLN A 133 -0.81 -6.35 -16.58
CA GLN A 133 -0.45 -6.88 -15.27
C GLN A 133 -0.87 -5.91 -14.17
N GLU A 134 -1.65 -6.37 -13.20
CA GLU A 134 -2.01 -5.60 -12.01
C GLU A 134 -0.76 -5.32 -11.14
N GLY A 135 -0.67 -4.11 -10.60
CA GLY A 135 0.38 -3.77 -9.64
C GLY A 135 0.06 -4.29 -8.24
N CYS A 136 1.06 -4.43 -7.37
CA CYS A 136 0.81 -4.54 -5.94
C CYS A 136 2.02 -4.17 -5.10
N VAL A 137 1.75 -3.88 -3.83
CA VAL A 137 2.76 -3.93 -2.77
C VAL A 137 2.29 -4.88 -1.69
N HIS A 138 3.03 -5.97 -1.49
CA HIS A 138 2.82 -6.95 -0.44
C HIS A 138 3.80 -6.66 0.70
N MET A 139 3.27 -6.34 1.88
CA MET A 139 4.05 -5.78 2.97
C MET A 139 3.55 -6.25 4.34
N GLU A 140 4.37 -6.04 5.35
CA GLU A 140 4.05 -6.34 6.75
C GLU A 140 2.75 -5.67 7.23
N ASP A 141 1.96 -6.40 8.02
CA ASP A 141 0.80 -5.83 8.72
C ASP A 141 1.22 -5.15 10.03
N LEU A 142 1.13 -3.82 10.04
CA LEU A 142 1.46 -3.01 11.23
C LEU A 142 0.27 -2.79 12.15
N THR A 143 -0.92 -3.33 11.89
CA THR A 143 -2.15 -2.91 12.59
C THR A 143 -2.10 -3.14 14.11
N LEU A 144 -1.37 -4.15 14.58
CA LEU A 144 -1.24 -4.41 16.02
C LEU A 144 -0.28 -3.43 16.73
N ARG A 145 0.57 -2.72 15.98
CA ARG A 145 1.65 -1.90 16.52
C ARG A 145 1.74 -0.49 15.93
N GLY A 146 0.81 -0.13 15.05
CA GLY A 146 0.79 1.12 14.32
C GLY A 146 -0.64 1.64 14.15
N LYS A 147 -0.74 2.95 13.92
CA LYS A 147 -2.01 3.63 13.68
C LYS A 147 -1.82 4.66 12.57
N CYS A 148 -2.77 4.71 11.64
CA CYS A 148 -2.89 5.84 10.72
C CYS A 148 -3.49 7.02 11.51
N LEU A 149 -2.72 8.09 11.66
CA LEU A 149 -3.18 9.31 12.32
C LEU A 149 -4.03 10.12 11.35
N LEU A 150 -5.23 10.50 11.77
CA LEU A 150 -6.08 11.41 11.01
C LEU A 150 -5.66 12.85 11.32
N PHE A 151 -5.86 13.77 10.36
CA PHE A 151 -5.38 15.16 10.48
C PHE A 151 -5.99 15.94 11.66
N TYR A 152 -7.14 15.48 12.17
CA TYR A 152 -7.82 16.06 13.32
C TYR A 152 -7.47 15.37 14.66
N GLU A 153 -6.64 14.33 14.64
CA GLU A 153 -6.19 13.67 15.87
C GLU A 153 -5.01 14.41 16.48
N ASN A 154 -5.06 14.57 17.80
CA ASN A 154 -3.99 15.20 18.55
C ASN A 154 -2.79 14.26 18.67
N ILE A 155 -1.59 14.83 18.58
CA ILE A 155 -0.32 14.16 18.87
C ILE A 155 0.39 14.88 20.02
N ASN A 156 1.09 14.12 20.84
CA ASN A 156 1.89 14.67 21.94
C ASN A 156 3.27 15.13 21.45
N LEU A 157 3.96 15.93 22.26
CA LEU A 157 5.29 16.46 21.94
C LEU A 157 6.32 15.36 21.64
N THR A 158 6.24 14.20 22.31
CA THR A 158 7.12 13.07 22.05
C THR A 158 6.93 12.51 20.65
N GLN A 159 5.67 12.32 20.21
CA GLN A 159 5.35 11.88 18.86
C GLN A 159 5.83 12.88 17.80
N VAL A 160 5.63 14.18 18.03
CA VAL A 160 6.15 15.24 17.14
C VAL A 160 7.68 15.16 17.01
N LYS A 161 8.39 15.03 18.14
CA LYS A 161 9.86 14.89 18.13
C LYS A 161 10.31 13.66 17.36
N CYS A 162 9.65 12.51 17.54
CA CYS A 162 9.94 11.31 16.78
C CYS A 162 9.69 11.48 15.28
N MET A 163 8.58 12.12 14.88
CA MET A 163 8.30 12.40 13.47
C MET A 163 9.36 13.31 12.83
N ILE A 164 9.75 14.38 13.51
CA ILE A 164 10.81 15.29 13.03
C ILE A 164 12.14 14.55 12.90
N GLN A 165 12.49 13.71 13.87
CA GLN A 165 13.69 12.87 13.80
C GLN A 165 13.63 11.94 12.59
N TYR A 166 12.54 11.19 12.39
CA TYR A 166 12.43 10.29 11.25
C TYR A 166 12.46 11.02 9.90
N LEU A 167 11.85 12.21 9.80
CA LEU A 167 11.94 13.04 8.60
C LEU A 167 13.38 13.52 8.35
N ALA A 168 14.09 13.95 9.40
CA ALA A 168 15.48 14.37 9.29
C ALA A 168 16.40 13.22 8.85
N HIS A 169 16.20 12.03 9.42
CA HIS A 169 16.91 10.80 9.05
C HIS A 169 16.61 10.38 7.61
N MET A 170 15.34 10.42 7.20
CA MET A 170 14.95 10.16 5.81
C MET A 170 15.63 11.14 4.84
N HIS A 171 15.57 12.44 5.10
CA HIS A 171 16.26 13.44 4.27
C HIS A 171 17.77 13.22 4.22
N LYS A 172 18.41 12.97 5.36
CA LYS A 172 19.84 12.66 5.43
C LYS A 172 20.19 11.46 4.55
N ASN A 173 19.49 10.34 4.71
CA ASN A 173 19.83 9.12 3.98
C ASN A 173 19.61 9.27 2.47
N VAL A 174 18.53 9.92 2.05
CA VAL A 174 18.26 10.16 0.62
C VAL A 174 19.29 11.14 0.03
N LEU A 175 19.56 12.27 0.69
CA LEU A 175 20.48 13.29 0.18
C LEU A 175 21.94 12.84 0.20
N CYS A 176 22.31 11.92 1.09
CA CYS A 176 23.65 11.35 1.18
C CYS A 176 23.82 10.04 0.38
N ALA A 177 22.75 9.46 -0.18
CA ALA A 177 22.86 8.33 -1.09
C ALA A 177 23.54 8.73 -2.41
N ASP A 178 24.14 7.78 -3.12
CA ASP A 178 24.76 8.03 -4.43
C ASP A 178 23.73 8.70 -5.35
N PRO A 179 23.97 9.94 -5.82
CA PRO A 179 23.03 10.66 -6.66
C PRO A 179 22.60 9.90 -7.92
N LYS A 180 23.42 8.97 -8.42
CA LYS A 180 23.07 8.12 -9.57
C LYS A 180 21.88 7.21 -9.30
N THR A 181 21.55 6.95 -8.02
CA THR A 181 20.45 6.06 -7.62
C THR A 181 19.07 6.73 -7.59
N TRP A 182 19.01 8.08 -7.60
CA TRP A 182 17.74 8.80 -7.43
C TRP A 182 17.63 10.13 -8.20
N LYS A 183 18.74 10.79 -8.56
CA LYS A 183 18.72 12.13 -9.14
C LYS A 183 18.12 12.10 -10.55
N GLY A 184 17.04 12.84 -10.74
CA GLY A 184 16.34 12.96 -12.04
C GLY A 184 15.22 11.94 -12.27
N GLU A 185 15.19 10.84 -11.51
CA GLU A 185 14.18 9.79 -11.61
C GLU A 185 12.82 10.25 -11.05
N TYR A 186 12.83 10.93 -9.90
CA TYR A 186 11.60 11.31 -9.20
C TYR A 186 11.00 12.67 -9.64
N LEU A 187 11.80 13.52 -10.31
CA LEU A 187 11.34 14.81 -10.86
C LEU A 187 10.32 14.66 -12.00
N LYS A 188 10.40 13.56 -12.75
CA LYS A 188 9.47 13.28 -13.85
C LYS A 188 8.11 12.82 -13.32
N ARG A 189 8.11 12.05 -12.22
CA ARG A 189 6.91 11.42 -11.64
C ARG A 189 6.16 12.34 -10.67
N SER A 190 6.83 13.31 -10.04
CA SER A 190 6.20 14.24 -9.10
C SER A 190 5.14 15.13 -9.76
N LYS A 191 5.28 15.45 -11.06
CA LYS A 191 4.30 16.26 -11.79
C LYS A 191 2.92 15.58 -11.86
N GLY A 192 2.89 14.25 -12.02
CA GLY A 192 1.63 13.49 -12.04
C GLY A 192 0.91 13.48 -10.69
N LEU A 193 1.66 13.48 -9.58
CA LEU A 193 1.10 13.56 -8.23
C LEU A 193 0.47 14.93 -7.95
N PHE A 194 1.14 16.02 -8.32
CA PHE A 194 0.57 17.37 -8.16
C PHE A 194 -0.65 17.57 -9.06
N ASP A 195 -0.61 17.10 -10.30
CA ASP A 195 -1.78 17.11 -11.19
C ASP A 195 -2.97 16.33 -10.56
N ALA A 196 -2.72 15.17 -9.94
CA ALA A 196 -3.74 14.39 -9.25
C ALA A 196 -4.26 15.09 -7.97
N LEU A 197 -3.38 15.77 -7.22
CA LEU A 197 -3.73 16.53 -6.02
C LEU A 197 -4.60 17.74 -6.36
N ASP A 198 -4.26 18.47 -7.42
CA ASP A 198 -5.02 19.62 -7.92
C ASP A 198 -6.43 19.18 -8.36
N MET A 199 -6.54 18.02 -9.01
CA MET A 199 -7.84 17.43 -9.38
C MET A 199 -8.66 16.96 -8.18
N PHE A 200 -8.02 16.38 -7.16
CA PHE A 200 -8.68 16.04 -5.90
C PHE A 200 -9.21 17.29 -5.20
N ASN A 201 -8.39 18.33 -5.12
CA ASN A 201 -8.77 19.62 -4.54
C ASN A 201 -9.95 20.24 -5.31
N ALA A 202 -9.92 20.23 -6.64
CA ALA A 202 -11.03 20.71 -7.46
C ALA A 202 -12.34 19.93 -7.21
N SER A 203 -12.24 18.61 -6.97
CA SER A 203 -13.40 17.78 -6.61
C SER A 203 -13.95 18.10 -5.22
N VAL A 204 -13.07 18.33 -4.25
CA VAL A 204 -13.43 18.77 -2.89
C VAL A 204 -14.09 20.13 -2.93
N ASP A 205 -13.54 21.10 -3.66
CA ASP A 205 -14.09 22.43 -3.82
C ASP A 205 -15.49 22.38 -4.45
N GLY A 206 -15.67 21.59 -5.51
CA GLY A 206 -16.98 21.38 -6.14
C GLY A 206 -18.01 20.73 -5.21
N PHE A 207 -17.58 19.85 -4.31
CA PHE A 207 -18.46 19.30 -3.26
C PHE A 207 -18.82 20.36 -2.21
N LEU A 208 -17.84 21.11 -1.72
CA LEU A 208 -18.04 22.16 -0.72
C LEU A 208 -18.98 23.26 -1.25
N ASP A 209 -18.87 23.65 -2.52
CA ASP A 209 -19.77 24.62 -3.13
C ASP A 209 -21.21 24.09 -3.26
N LYS A 210 -21.39 22.82 -3.64
CA LYS A 210 -22.73 22.18 -3.61
C LYS A 210 -23.34 22.18 -2.21
N CYS A 211 -22.53 21.97 -1.17
CA CYS A 211 -22.99 22.05 0.22
C CYS A 211 -23.38 23.47 0.64
N LYS A 212 -22.63 24.50 0.23
CA LYS A 212 -22.99 25.91 0.47
C LYS A 212 -24.33 26.30 -0.18
N HIS A 213 -24.65 25.73 -1.35
CA HIS A 213 -25.90 26.02 -2.05
C HIS A 213 -27.12 25.25 -1.53
N LYS A 214 -26.92 24.10 -0.89
CA LYS A 214 -27.99 23.32 -0.24
C LYS A 214 -28.36 23.83 1.16
N GLY A 215 -27.55 24.66 1.79
CA GLY A 215 -27.84 25.31 3.07
C GLY A 215 -28.87 26.45 3.03
N LYS A 216 -29.58 26.67 1.90
CA LYS A 216 -30.65 27.68 1.77
C LYS A 216 -32.07 27.09 1.76
N GLN A 217 -32.23 25.82 2.07
CA GLN A 217 -33.54 25.19 2.31
C GLN A 217 -33.57 24.52 3.68
N PHE A 218 -33.71 25.34 4.71
CA PHE A 218 -34.37 25.00 5.97
C PHE A 218 -35.32 26.13 6.32
#